data_AF-A0AAD9KNG0-F1
#
_entry.id   AF-A0AAD9KNG0-F1
#
_cell.length_a   1.000
_cell.length_b   1.000
_cell.length_c   1.000
_cell.angle_alpha   90.00
_cell.angle_beta   90.00
_cell.angle_gamma   90.00
#
_symmetry.space_group_name_H-M   'P 1'
#
loop_
_entity.id
_entity.type
_entity.pdbx_description
1 polymer ?
#
loop_
_entity_poly.entity_id
_entity_poly.type
_entity_poly.pdbx_seq_one_letter_code
_entity_poly.pdbx_strand_id
1 'polypeptide(L)'
;MHQSGSHDWWKHVKTIMGLKTNGKSCMQGLANKTTDGDCGLLANTMNDFFVSVSDHLPRLNKSHKVFDVNEELPDQYVISVCTTFKALESVKANKATGPDNIPAWVLRNYANVLAPPLTAIFNNSLREVTPYGMENGQCNTVAKNKPPVSIEKDISPNFH
;
A
#
# COMPACT_ATOMS: atom_id res chain seq x y z
N MET A 1 8.53 -19.44 19.62
CA MET A 1 7.45 -18.66 18.97
C MET A 1 7.05 -17.53 19.91
N HIS A 2 7.57 -16.31 19.70
CA HIS A 2 7.25 -15.15 20.54
C HIS A 2 6.27 -14.28 19.76
N GLN A 3 5.03 -14.14 20.24
CA GLN A 3 4.03 -13.28 19.62
C GLN A 3 4.39 -11.81 19.90
N SER A 4 4.84 -11.07 18.88
CA SER A 4 5.01 -9.62 19.00
C SER A 4 3.64 -8.93 18.97
N GLY A 5 3.24 -8.31 20.08
CA GLY A 5 1.97 -7.60 20.19
C GLY A 5 1.91 -6.33 19.35
N SER A 6 0.71 -5.82 19.10
CA SER A 6 0.44 -4.60 18.30
C SER A 6 1.27 -3.37 18.75
N HIS A 7 1.57 -3.28 20.05
CA HIS A 7 2.40 -2.21 20.61
C HIS A 7 3.85 -2.24 20.11
N ASP A 8 4.43 -3.43 19.90
CA ASP A 8 5.78 -3.56 19.36
C ASP A 8 5.82 -3.24 17.87
N TRP A 9 4.73 -3.47 17.14
CA TRP A 9 4.61 -3.01 15.76
C TRP A 9 4.64 -1.48 15.67
N TRP A 10 3.83 -0.79 16.48
CA TRP A 10 3.76 0.66 16.45
C TRP A 10 5.07 1.34 16.88
N LYS A 11 5.84 0.70 17.78
CA LYS A 11 7.22 1.13 18.10
C LYS A 11 8.13 1.08 16.88
N HIS A 12 8.12 -0.01 16.11
CA HIS A 12 8.95 -0.14 14.91
C HIS A 12 8.54 0.85 13.82
N VAL A 13 7.24 1.06 13.61
CA VAL A 13 6.72 2.04 12.65
C VAL A 13 7.18 3.45 12.99
N LYS A 14 7.12 3.87 14.27
CA LYS A 14 7.64 5.16 14.70
C LYS A 14 9.15 5.32 14.45
N THR A 15 9.93 4.26 14.57
CA THR A 15 11.37 4.29 14.27
C THR A 15 11.64 4.46 12.78
N ILE A 16 10.90 3.75 11.92
CA ILE A 16 11.02 3.84 10.46
C ILE A 16 10.62 5.24 9.97
N MET A 17 9.54 5.79 10.54
CA MET A 17 9.06 7.13 10.20
C MET A 17 9.86 8.27 10.86
N GLY A 18 10.94 7.96 11.58
CA GLY A 18 11.77 8.97 12.26
C GLY A 18 11.08 9.69 13.44
N LEU A 19 9.90 9.21 13.88
CA LEU A 19 9.13 9.80 14.97
C LEU A 19 9.70 9.51 16.36
N LYS A 20 10.66 8.58 16.48
CA LYS A 20 11.40 8.32 17.72
C LYS A 20 12.91 8.34 17.48
N THR A 21 13.51 9.51 17.65
CA THR A 21 14.96 9.72 17.52
C THR A 21 15.66 9.47 18.86
N ASN A 22 15.88 8.22 19.24
CA ASN A 22 16.99 7.93 20.16
C ASN A 22 18.30 7.93 19.36
N GLY A 23 18.73 9.13 18.93
CA GLY A 23 20.10 9.49 18.51
C GLY A 23 20.79 8.71 17.39
N LYS A 24 20.24 7.60 16.88
CA LYS A 24 20.85 6.76 15.84
C LYS A 24 19.84 6.58 14.71
N SER A 25 20.21 7.02 13.52
CA SER A 25 19.42 6.79 12.31
C SER A 25 19.22 5.27 12.14
N CYS A 26 18.06 4.84 11.65
CA CYS A 26 17.75 3.43 11.42
C CYS A 26 18.77 2.72 10.51
N MET A 27 19.57 3.49 9.76
CA MET A 27 20.57 3.04 8.80
C MET A 27 22.01 3.17 9.32
N GLN A 28 22.25 3.69 10.53
CA GLN A 28 23.61 3.90 11.05
C GLN A 28 24.43 2.61 11.08
N GLY A 29 23.80 1.48 11.38
CA GLY A 29 24.48 0.18 11.37
C GLY A 29 24.94 -0.27 9.98
N LEU A 30 24.23 0.16 8.92
CA LEU A 30 24.60 -0.09 7.53
C LEU A 30 25.65 0.92 7.06
N ALA A 31 25.49 2.19 7.39
CA ALA A 31 26.48 3.23 7.12
C ALA A 31 27.84 2.86 7.71
N ASN A 32 27.88 2.40 8.97
CA ASN A 32 29.12 1.97 9.62
C ASN A 32 29.81 0.79 8.92
N LYS A 33 29.07 -0.06 8.20
CA LYS A 33 29.62 -1.24 7.52
C LYS A 33 30.01 -0.97 6.07
N THR A 34 29.29 -0.10 5.39
CA THR A 34 29.43 0.13 3.95
C THR A 34 30.19 1.42 3.64
N THR A 35 30.05 2.44 4.49
CA THR A 35 30.56 3.80 4.24
C THR A 35 31.18 4.44 5.49
N ASP A 36 31.71 3.61 6.40
CA ASP A 36 32.36 4.02 7.65
C ASP A 36 31.55 5.04 8.51
N GLY A 37 30.22 4.93 8.43
CA GLY A 37 29.29 5.74 9.20
C GLY A 37 28.77 6.98 8.48
N ASP A 38 29.26 7.26 7.27
CA ASP A 38 28.77 8.35 6.43
C ASP A 38 27.43 7.98 5.78
N CYS A 39 26.35 8.56 6.33
CA CYS A 39 24.99 8.37 5.84
C CYS A 39 24.74 9.04 4.47
N GLY A 40 25.48 10.10 4.13
CA GLY A 40 25.38 10.76 2.83
C GLY A 40 26.00 9.92 1.72
N LEU A 41 27.19 9.37 1.99
CA LEU A 41 27.83 8.42 1.09
C LEU A 41 26.98 7.16 0.92
N LEU A 42 26.36 6.67 2.00
CA LEU A 42 25.43 5.53 1.94
C LEU A 42 24.25 5.81 1.00
N ALA A 43 23.64 7.00 1.09
CA ALA A 43 22.53 7.38 0.24
C ALA A 43 22.93 7.40 -1.25
N ASN A 44 24.12 7.91 -1.56
CA ASN A 44 24.64 7.89 -2.93
C ASN A 44 24.89 6.45 -3.40
N THR A 45 25.53 5.62 -2.59
CA THR A 45 25.77 4.20 -2.93
C THR A 45 24.46 3.43 -3.16
N MET A 46 23.42 3.70 -2.35
CA MET A 46 22.09 3.12 -2.57
C MET A 46 21.47 3.60 -3.88
N ASN A 47 21.55 4.90 -4.16
CA ASN A 47 21.04 5.46 -5.41
C ASN A 47 21.74 4.83 -6.62
N ASP A 48 23.07 4.72 -6.60
CA ASP A 48 23.85 4.13 -7.68
C ASP A 48 23.49 2.65 -7.89
N PHE A 49 23.29 1.90 -6.81
CA PHE A 49 22.81 0.52 -6.88
C PHE A 49 21.42 0.43 -7.54
N PHE A 50 20.46 1.27 -7.11
CA PHE A 50 19.13 1.26 -7.72
C PHE A 50 19.14 1.69 -9.18
N VAL A 51 19.98 2.67 -9.54
CA VAL A 51 20.19 3.07 -10.94
C VAL A 51 20.76 1.89 -11.74
N SER A 52 21.79 1.22 -11.21
CA SER A 52 22.39 0.05 -11.87
C SER A 52 21.40 -1.09 -12.07
N VAL A 53 20.54 -1.38 -11.09
CA VAL A 53 19.54 -2.44 -11.21
C VAL A 53 18.39 -2.00 -12.13
N SER A 54 18.07 -0.70 -12.18
CA SER A 54 16.94 -0.20 -12.98
C SER A 54 17.32 0.21 -14.40
N ASP A 55 18.59 0.16 -14.79
CA ASP A 55 19.08 0.62 -16.10
C ASP A 55 18.47 -0.18 -17.27
N HIS A 56 18.14 -1.45 -17.03
CA HIS A 56 17.48 -2.31 -18.02
C HIS A 56 15.97 -2.05 -18.15
N LEU A 57 15.37 -1.26 -17.25
CA LEU A 57 13.94 -0.98 -17.28
C LEU A 57 13.66 0.15 -18.28
N PRO A 58 12.73 -0.04 -19.24
CA PRO A 58 12.35 1.03 -20.16
C PRO A 58 11.77 2.20 -19.35
N ARG A 59 12.14 3.43 -19.75
CA ARG A 59 11.55 4.64 -19.16
C ARG A 59 10.03 4.53 -19.24
N LEU A 60 9.35 4.78 -18.12
CA LEU A 60 7.88 4.85 -18.07
C LEU A 60 7.39 5.76 -19.19
N ASN A 61 6.76 5.14 -20.19
CA ASN A 61 6.22 5.86 -21.33
C ASN A 61 5.05 6.69 -20.80
N LYS A 62 5.25 8.00 -20.62
CA LYS A 62 4.22 8.92 -20.09
C LYS A 62 3.00 9.03 -21.01
N SER A 63 3.07 8.42 -22.20
CA SER A 63 1.91 8.08 -23.00
C SER A 63 1.16 6.91 -22.37
N HIS A 64 0.71 7.09 -21.12
CA HIS A 64 -0.49 6.36 -20.72
C HIS A 64 -1.58 6.97 -21.59
N LYS A 65 -2.14 6.20 -22.51
CA LYS A 65 -3.46 6.55 -23.05
C LYS A 65 -4.33 6.75 -21.81
N VAL A 66 -4.72 7.99 -21.55
CA VAL A 66 -5.84 8.26 -20.67
C VAL A 66 -6.97 7.52 -21.35
N PHE A 67 -7.36 6.37 -20.79
CA PHE A 67 -8.50 5.63 -21.29
C PHE A 67 -9.67 6.62 -21.32
N ASP A 68 -10.35 6.67 -22.45
CA ASP A 68 -11.42 7.62 -22.66
C ASP A 68 -12.46 7.37 -21.58
N VAL A 69 -12.70 8.37 -20.74
CA VAL A 69 -13.61 8.31 -19.57
C VAL A 69 -15.07 8.04 -19.98
N ASN A 70 -15.31 7.95 -21.29
CA ASN A 70 -16.58 7.67 -21.95
C ASN A 70 -16.79 6.19 -22.30
N GLU A 71 -15.88 5.28 -21.96
CA GLU A 71 -16.13 3.85 -22.13
C GLU A 71 -17.20 3.41 -21.11
N GLU A 72 -18.38 3.04 -21.60
CA GLU A 72 -19.46 2.55 -20.75
C GLU A 72 -18.97 1.32 -19.96
N LEU A 73 -19.19 1.34 -18.64
CA LEU A 73 -18.85 0.22 -17.78
C LEU A 73 -19.60 -1.02 -18.30
N PRO A 74 -18.91 -2.11 -18.71
CA PRO A 74 -19.60 -3.30 -19.18
C PRO A 74 -20.62 -3.78 -18.15
N ASP A 75 -21.79 -4.23 -18.59
CA ASP A 75 -22.92 -4.61 -17.72
C ASP A 75 -22.53 -5.56 -16.58
N GLN A 76 -21.56 -6.45 -16.84
CA GLN A 76 -21.04 -7.40 -15.86
C GLN A 76 -20.34 -6.76 -14.64
N TYR A 77 -19.89 -5.50 -14.76
CA TYR A 77 -19.23 -4.76 -13.69
C TYR A 77 -20.15 -3.74 -13.01
N VAL A 78 -21.38 -3.56 -13.51
CA VAL A 78 -22.36 -2.64 -12.92
C VAL A 78 -22.86 -3.22 -11.60
N ILE A 79 -22.57 -2.51 -10.51
CA ILE A 79 -23.01 -2.89 -9.18
C ILE A 79 -24.46 -2.42 -8.99
N SER A 80 -25.34 -3.34 -8.58
CA SER A 80 -26.72 -3.01 -8.21
C SER A 80 -26.83 -2.48 -6.77
N VAL A 81 -27.87 -1.70 -6.50
CA VAL A 81 -28.19 -1.23 -5.14
C VAL A 81 -28.48 -2.41 -4.21
N CYS A 82 -29.15 -3.46 -4.69
CA CYS A 82 -29.43 -4.67 -3.92
C CYS A 82 -28.14 -5.39 -3.51
N THR A 83 -27.15 -5.46 -4.41
CA THR A 83 -25.83 -6.04 -4.13
C THR A 83 -25.12 -5.23 -3.04
N THR A 84 -25.13 -3.90 -3.15
CA THR A 84 -24.49 -3.00 -2.17
C THR A 84 -25.18 -3.11 -0.81
N PHE A 85 -26.51 -3.16 -0.78
CA PHE A 85 -27.29 -3.35 0.43
C PHE A 85 -26.93 -4.65 1.15
N LYS A 86 -26.96 -5.78 0.44
CA LYS A 86 -26.59 -7.10 1.00
C LYS A 86 -25.15 -7.12 1.52
N ALA A 87 -24.24 -6.45 0.81
CA ALA A 87 -22.85 -6.33 1.26
C ALA A 87 -22.75 -5.54 2.58
N LEU A 88 -23.43 -4.39 2.69
CA LEU A 88 -23.49 -3.59 3.92
C LEU A 88 -24.15 -4.36 5.08
N GLU A 89 -25.19 -5.13 4.80
CA GLU A 89 -25.89 -5.95 5.81
C GLU A 89 -24.99 -7.07 6.36
N SER A 90 -24.14 -7.64 5.50
CA SER A 90 -23.17 -8.68 5.86
C SER A 90 -21.97 -8.17 6.68
N VAL A 91 -21.82 -6.86 6.85
CA VAL A 91 -20.72 -6.27 7.61
C VAL A 91 -20.81 -6.70 9.08
N LYS A 92 -19.72 -7.30 9.56
CA LYS A 92 -19.61 -7.70 10.97
C LYS A 92 -19.45 -6.45 11.85
N ALA A 93 -20.50 -6.11 12.59
CA ALA A 93 -20.56 -4.95 13.49
C ALA A 93 -19.42 -4.89 14.55
N ASN A 94 -18.84 -6.05 14.89
CA ASN A 94 -17.77 -6.17 15.89
C ASN A 94 -16.35 -5.98 15.31
N LYS A 95 -16.22 -5.60 14.03
CA LYS A 95 -14.91 -5.33 13.44
C LYS A 95 -14.41 -3.95 13.85
N ALA A 96 -13.09 -3.83 13.96
CA ALA A 96 -12.42 -2.57 14.21
C ALA A 96 -12.81 -1.53 13.15
N THR A 97 -12.97 -0.30 13.60
CA THR A 97 -13.23 0.88 12.79
C THR A 97 -12.11 1.06 11.78
N GLY A 98 -12.47 1.38 10.53
CA GLY A 98 -11.49 1.69 9.49
C GLY A 98 -10.72 2.99 9.78
N PRO A 99 -9.80 3.39 8.90
CA PRO A 99 -9.09 4.67 9.00
C PRO A 99 -10.04 5.89 8.92
N ASP A 100 -11.27 5.66 8.45
CA ASP A 100 -12.39 6.61 8.40
C ASP A 100 -13.06 6.84 9.75
N ASN A 101 -12.72 6.05 10.78
CA ASN A 101 -13.37 6.07 12.09
C ASN A 101 -14.91 5.87 12.06
N ILE A 102 -15.45 5.25 11.00
CA ILE A 102 -16.88 4.90 10.91
C ILE A 102 -17.10 3.49 11.48
N PRO A 103 -17.90 3.32 12.56
CA PRO A 103 -18.14 2.01 13.13
C PRO A 103 -18.91 1.09 12.17
N ALA A 104 -18.50 -0.17 12.11
CA ALA A 104 -19.10 -1.20 11.25
C ALA A 104 -20.61 -1.38 11.51
N TRP A 105 -21.08 -1.14 12.73
CA TRP A 105 -22.51 -1.20 13.07
C TRP A 105 -23.33 -0.09 12.38
N VAL A 106 -22.75 1.09 12.13
CA VAL A 106 -23.41 2.21 11.45
C VAL A 106 -23.70 1.82 10.00
N LEU A 107 -22.69 1.26 9.32
CA LEU A 107 -22.83 0.78 7.95
C LEU A 107 -23.94 -0.27 7.83
N ARG A 108 -24.03 -1.17 8.80
CA ARG A 108 -25.07 -2.21 8.83
C ARG A 108 -26.46 -1.65 9.12
N ASN A 109 -26.61 -0.81 10.16
CA ASN A 109 -27.91 -0.29 10.59
C ASN A 109 -28.51 0.70 9.59
N TYR A 110 -27.68 1.44 8.87
CA TYR A 110 -28.10 2.41 7.85
C TYR A 110 -27.90 1.88 6.42
N ALA A 111 -27.79 0.56 6.24
CA ALA A 111 -27.53 -0.06 4.93
C ALA A 111 -28.56 0.36 3.87
N ASN A 112 -29.83 0.49 4.26
CA ASN A 112 -30.92 0.93 3.37
C ASN A 112 -30.73 2.37 2.86
N VAL A 113 -30.23 3.27 3.71
CA VAL A 113 -30.00 4.69 3.37
C VAL A 113 -28.67 4.85 2.62
N LEU A 114 -27.65 4.09 3.01
CA LEU A 114 -26.29 4.20 2.47
C LEU A 114 -26.11 3.45 1.15
N ALA A 115 -26.91 2.42 0.86
CA ALA A 115 -26.74 1.61 -0.35
C ALA A 115 -26.81 2.44 -1.64
N PRO A 116 -27.83 3.28 -1.90
CA PRO A 116 -27.91 4.07 -3.14
C PRO A 116 -26.70 4.99 -3.40
N PRO A 117 -26.27 5.85 -2.45
CA PRO A 117 -25.11 6.72 -2.70
C PRO A 117 -23.80 5.94 -2.83
N LEU A 118 -23.61 4.87 -2.06
CA LEU A 118 -22.41 4.04 -2.17
C LEU A 118 -22.35 3.28 -3.51
N THR A 119 -23.48 2.78 -4.01
CA THR A 119 -23.55 2.17 -5.34
C THR A 119 -23.11 3.15 -6.43
N ALA A 120 -23.56 4.40 -6.36
CA ALA A 120 -23.16 5.43 -7.32
C ALA A 120 -21.65 5.70 -7.25
N ILE A 121 -21.09 5.83 -6.04
CA ILE A 121 -19.65 6.03 -5.84
C ILE A 121 -18.84 4.85 -6.40
N PHE A 122 -19.24 3.61 -6.12
CA PHE A 122 -18.52 2.43 -6.61
C PHE A 122 -18.58 2.32 -8.12
N ASN A 123 -19.75 2.51 -8.73
CA ASN A 123 -19.88 2.46 -10.19
C ASN A 123 -19.09 3.59 -10.87
N ASN A 124 -19.06 4.80 -10.30
CA ASN A 124 -18.22 5.88 -10.81
C ASN A 124 -16.73 5.57 -10.65
N SER A 125 -16.33 5.03 -9.50
CA SER A 125 -14.94 4.63 -9.25
C SER A 125 -14.47 3.56 -10.25
N LEU A 126 -15.32 2.60 -10.60
CA LEU A 126 -15.02 1.59 -11.61
C LEU A 126 -14.92 2.16 -13.03
N ARG A 127 -15.62 3.26 -13.33
CA ARG A 127 -15.51 3.97 -14.62
C ARG A 127 -14.20 4.74 -14.71
N GLU A 128 -13.80 5.39 -13.63
CA GLU A 128 -12.58 6.19 -13.57
C GLU A 128 -11.32 5.32 -13.41
N VAL A 129 -11.43 4.17 -12.71
CA VAL A 129 -10.35 3.22 -12.48
C VAL A 129 -10.67 1.93 -13.22
N THR A 130 -10.30 1.89 -14.50
CA THR A 130 -10.51 0.72 -15.35
C THR A 130 -9.94 -0.56 -14.69
N PRO A 131 -10.66 -1.70 -14.68
CA PRO A 131 -10.17 -2.96 -14.10
C PRO A 131 -8.82 -3.41 -14.66
N TYR A 132 -8.49 -3.04 -15.90
CA TYR A 132 -7.19 -3.31 -16.54
C TYR A 132 -6.00 -2.65 -15.81
N GLY A 133 -6.22 -1.59 -15.02
CA GLY A 133 -5.17 -0.98 -14.19
C GLY A 133 -4.90 -1.71 -12.86
N MET A 134 -5.86 -2.50 -12.37
CA MET A 134 -5.75 -3.19 -11.08
C MET A 134 -4.92 -4.47 -11.13
N GLU A 135 -4.72 -5.05 -12.32
CA GLU A 135 -3.79 -6.17 -12.52
C GLU A 135 -2.34 -5.79 -12.17
N ASN A 136 -2.01 -4.50 -12.26
CA ASN A 136 -0.68 -3.96 -11.92
C ASN A 136 -0.56 -3.50 -10.45
N GLY A 137 -1.61 -3.64 -9.65
CA GLY A 137 -1.59 -3.35 -8.21
C GLY A 137 -0.82 -4.42 -7.45
N GLN A 138 0.51 -4.48 -7.63
CA GLN A 138 1.39 -5.38 -6.87
C GLN A 138 1.32 -5.05 -5.37
N CYS A 139 0.38 -5.67 -4.66
CA CYS A 139 0.40 -5.73 -3.21
C CYS A 139 1.40 -6.79 -2.78
N ASN A 140 2.70 -6.48 -2.88
CA ASN A 140 3.75 -7.35 -2.38
C ASN A 140 3.61 -7.45 -0.85
N THR A 141 3.45 -8.67 -0.33
CA THR A 141 3.48 -8.91 1.11
C THR A 141 4.91 -8.71 1.60
N VAL A 142 5.19 -7.56 2.23
CA VAL A 142 6.50 -7.30 2.83
C VAL A 142 6.63 -8.16 4.09
N ALA A 143 7.39 -9.25 3.99
CA ALA A 143 7.77 -10.03 5.16
C ALA A 143 8.61 -9.17 6.12
N LYS A 144 8.35 -9.26 7.43
CA LYS A 144 9.14 -8.56 8.46
C LYS A 144 10.55 -9.15 8.53
N ASN A 145 11.49 -8.55 7.81
CA ASN A 145 12.90 -8.89 7.91
C ASN A 145 13.60 -8.03 8.97
N LYS A 146 14.69 -8.58 9.53
CA LYS A 146 15.61 -7.86 10.42
C LYS A 146 16.17 -6.62 9.69
N PRO A 147 16.60 -5.58 10.41
CA PRO A 147 17.18 -4.40 9.79
C PRO A 147 18.28 -4.81 8.79
N PRO A 148 18.27 -4.24 7.57
CA PRO A 148 19.13 -4.67 6.48
C PRO A 148 20.61 -4.52 6.87
N VAL A 149 21.38 -5.55 6.58
CA VAL A 149 22.81 -5.66 6.90
C VAL A 149 23.66 -5.52 5.63
N SER A 150 23.11 -5.84 4.46
CA SER A 150 23.75 -5.67 3.16
C SER A 150 22.78 -5.13 2.12
N ILE A 151 23.22 -4.16 1.32
CA ILE A 151 22.42 -3.53 0.26
C ILE A 151 22.05 -4.57 -0.80
N GLU A 152 23.03 -5.31 -1.31
CA GLU A 152 22.83 -6.26 -2.41
C GLU A 152 21.94 -7.45 -2.02
N LYS A 153 21.99 -7.87 -0.75
CA LYS A 153 21.27 -9.05 -0.29
C LYS A 153 19.89 -8.74 0.28
N ASP A 154 19.76 -7.65 1.03
CA ASP A 154 18.55 -7.38 1.82
C ASP A 154 17.63 -6.34 1.15
N ILE A 155 18.10 -5.67 0.10
CA ILE A 155 17.38 -4.57 -0.56
C ILE A 155 17.09 -4.87 -2.05
N SER A 156 17.68 -5.91 -2.63
CA SER A 156 17.39 -6.32 -4.00
C SER A 156 15.90 -6.67 -4.20
N PRO A 157 15.22 -6.10 -5.20
CA PRO A 157 13.89 -6.55 -5.59
C PRO A 157 13.99 -7.98 -6.18
N ASN A 158 13.33 -8.95 -5.54
CA ASN A 158 13.21 -10.31 -6.07
C ASN A 158 12.31 -10.29 -7.30
N PHE A 159 12.89 -10.11 -8.49
CA PHE A 159 12.20 -10.36 -9.75
C PHE A 159 12.32 -11.85 -10.08
N HIS A 160 11.25 -12.60 -9.82
CA HIS A 160 11.03 -13.95 -10.34
C HIS A 160 10.03 -13.89 -11.49
#